data_AF-A0A080LU85-F1
#
_entry.id   AF-A0A080LU85-F1
#
_cell.length_a   1.000
_cell.length_b   1.000
_cell.length_c   1.000
_cell.angle_alpha   90.00
_cell.angle_beta   90.00
_cell.angle_gamma   90.00
#
_symmetry.space_group_name_H-M   'P 1'
#
loop_
_entity.id
_entity.type
_entity.pdbx_description
1 polymer ?
#
loop_
_entity_poly.entity_id
_entity_poly.type
_entity_poly.pdbx_seq_one_letter_code
_entity_poly.pdbx_strand_id
1 'polypeptide(L)'
;MTALRADWGEQRDDPQESQREVLREAHMRQCLREAQKTGAERIAVVCGAWHLRALQTSVTIKADQALLKGLPRVKVQSTWVPWTYRHLTRSSGYGAGIVSPGWYEHLWRSQHLPQLRTVGWLARVARLMRERDLDCSSAHLIEATRLADALAAMRERPAAGLEELQEATRSVFAMGDDSLLHFIADELVVGDRLGSVPADVPTVPLQRDLEQAQKTLRLKPEAVQRTLDLDLRNSNDLARSHLLHRLRLLDVPWGELAKVGRSHGTFHEVWILQWQPEFLLQLIEASQWGQTLVQAATALVIDKVGRVSDLAELAALVDRVLLADLDAAVQAVTQALQSRAALTGDVLQLLATLPPLANVFRYGNVRQTDAAMVAQVLDGLIVRAAIAMPLACRNVDDAAAQSLREKLLAAHTAVALRQGQEETQAWRQALQQIASSTNTRQLLQGVAVRLLLDDAVWSVEQVAQAMSFELSMGAEPSKAAAWLEGFLNRNALVLLHDMRVWQLMDEWLVGLREEHFVRVLPLVRRTFSTFSASERSALAQRAGQGRVVAAMPKPLAGWNEERAALPLPLLRQLLGVQQ
;
A
#
# COMPACT_ATOMS: atom_id res chain seq x y z
N MET A 1 10.77 -2.53 -46.89
CA MET A 1 11.17 -2.85 -45.50
C MET A 1 12.55 -2.32 -45.09
N THR A 2 13.43 -1.89 -46.00
CA THR A 2 14.75 -1.30 -45.65
C THR A 2 14.70 0.20 -45.33
N ALA A 3 13.57 0.87 -45.61
CA ALA A 3 13.38 2.31 -45.41
C ALA A 3 13.62 2.76 -43.95
N LEU A 4 13.22 1.95 -42.96
CA LEU A 4 13.34 2.28 -41.53
C LEU A 4 14.76 2.73 -41.13
N ARG A 5 15.81 2.05 -41.63
CA ARG A 5 17.21 2.38 -41.33
C ARG A 5 17.80 3.40 -42.30
N ALA A 6 17.20 3.58 -43.48
CA ALA A 6 17.59 4.63 -44.42
C ALA A 6 17.13 6.01 -43.92
N ASP A 7 15.94 6.08 -43.32
CA ASP A 7 15.31 7.32 -42.88
C ASP A 7 15.86 7.81 -41.52
N TRP A 8 16.36 6.90 -40.67
CA TRP A 8 16.89 7.21 -39.34
C TRP A 8 18.43 7.33 -39.27
N GLY A 9 19.14 7.07 -40.37
CA GLY A 9 20.61 7.09 -40.41
C GLY A 9 21.28 5.87 -39.77
N GLU A 10 22.62 5.79 -39.89
CA GLU A 10 23.41 4.65 -39.39
C GLU A 10 23.79 4.75 -37.91
N GLN A 11 23.55 5.90 -37.26
CA GLN A 11 23.97 6.18 -35.89
C GLN A 11 22.76 6.38 -34.98
N ARG A 12 22.73 5.66 -33.85
CA ARG A 12 21.87 5.97 -32.71
C ARG A 12 22.52 7.05 -31.84
N ASP A 13 21.70 7.75 -31.05
CA ASP A 13 22.16 8.79 -30.12
C ASP A 13 23.12 8.27 -29.03
N ASP A 14 23.09 6.97 -28.72
CA ASP A 14 24.00 6.31 -27.76
C ASP A 14 25.13 5.53 -28.47
N PRO A 15 26.41 5.93 -28.30
CA PRO A 15 27.58 5.21 -28.82
C PRO A 15 27.67 3.74 -28.38
N GLN A 16 27.22 3.41 -27.16
CA GLN A 16 27.28 2.03 -26.64
C GLN A 16 26.28 1.13 -27.35
N GLU A 17 25.07 1.63 -27.60
CA GLU A 17 24.05 0.89 -28.37
C GLU A 17 24.51 0.65 -29.81
N SER A 18 25.08 1.68 -30.45
CA SER A 18 25.62 1.58 -31.81
C SER A 18 26.72 0.50 -31.91
N GLN A 19 27.66 0.47 -30.95
CA GLN A 19 28.68 -0.56 -30.90
C GLN A 19 28.08 -1.97 -30.71
N ARG A 20 27.09 -2.11 -29.82
CA ARG A 20 26.40 -3.39 -29.59
C ARG A 20 25.66 -3.88 -30.83
N GLU A 21 25.06 -2.97 -31.60
CA GLU A 21 24.39 -3.32 -32.86
C GLU A 21 25.39 -3.83 -33.90
N VAL A 22 26.53 -3.18 -34.09
CA VAL A 22 27.57 -3.63 -35.02
C VAL A 22 28.06 -5.03 -34.66
N LEU A 23 28.29 -5.30 -33.37
CA LEU A 23 28.66 -6.62 -32.87
C LEU A 23 27.56 -7.67 -33.12
N ARG A 24 26.30 -7.32 -32.85
CA ARG A 24 25.14 -8.19 -33.09
C ARG A 24 25.01 -8.55 -34.57
N GLU A 25 25.15 -7.58 -35.46
CA GLU A 25 25.03 -7.77 -36.92
C GLU A 25 26.19 -8.60 -37.49
N ALA A 26 27.42 -8.39 -36.98
CA ALA A 26 28.56 -9.24 -37.30
C ALA A 26 28.33 -10.70 -36.89
N HIS A 27 27.74 -10.92 -35.71
CA HIS A 27 27.39 -12.26 -35.23
C HIS A 27 26.30 -12.91 -36.10
N MET A 28 25.22 -12.19 -36.43
CA MET A 28 24.16 -12.70 -37.29
C MET A 28 24.67 -13.10 -38.68
N ARG A 29 25.57 -12.31 -39.29
CA ARG A 29 26.22 -12.66 -40.56
C ARG A 29 27.09 -13.92 -40.44
N GLN A 30 27.78 -14.12 -39.32
CA GLN A 30 28.53 -15.35 -39.09
C GLN A 30 27.61 -16.58 -39.00
N CYS A 31 26.48 -16.48 -38.27
CA CYS A 31 25.49 -17.55 -38.21
C CYS A 31 24.90 -17.89 -39.59
N LEU A 32 24.64 -16.87 -40.43
CA LEU A 32 24.17 -17.08 -41.79
C LEU A 32 25.20 -17.85 -42.64
N ARG A 33 26.47 -17.46 -42.57
CA ARG A 33 27.56 -18.15 -43.28
C ARG A 33 27.78 -19.57 -42.76
N GLU A 34 27.58 -19.81 -41.47
CA GLU A 34 27.65 -21.14 -40.87
C GLU A 34 26.51 -22.03 -41.37
N ALA A 35 25.27 -21.52 -41.41
CA ALA A 35 24.14 -22.22 -41.99
C ALA A 35 24.30 -22.50 -43.50
N GLN A 36 24.98 -21.61 -44.25
CA GLN A 36 25.34 -21.87 -45.65
C GLN A 36 26.37 -23.01 -45.75
N LYS A 37 27.34 -23.05 -44.84
CA LYS A 37 28.37 -24.12 -44.82
C LYS A 37 27.81 -25.49 -44.48
N THR A 38 26.71 -25.58 -43.71
CA THR A 38 26.04 -26.85 -43.43
C THR A 38 25.25 -27.41 -44.62
N GLY A 39 25.28 -26.72 -45.78
CA GLY A 39 24.66 -27.17 -47.03
C GLY A 39 23.21 -26.73 -47.19
N ALA A 40 22.72 -25.78 -46.39
CA ALA A 40 21.36 -25.27 -46.53
C ALA A 40 21.19 -24.45 -47.82
N GLU A 41 20.37 -24.95 -48.76
CA GLU A 41 20.09 -24.27 -50.04
C GLU A 41 19.10 -23.10 -49.92
N ARG A 42 18.19 -23.17 -48.94
CA ARG A 42 17.16 -22.14 -48.69
C ARG A 42 17.18 -21.75 -47.22
N ILE A 43 17.56 -20.51 -46.94
CA ILE A 43 17.64 -19.98 -45.58
C ILE A 43 16.59 -18.90 -45.40
N ALA A 44 15.64 -19.14 -44.50
CA ALA A 44 14.71 -18.12 -44.03
C ALA A 44 15.30 -17.42 -42.81
N VAL A 45 15.34 -16.10 -42.82
CA VAL A 45 15.82 -15.29 -41.68
C VAL A 45 14.65 -14.52 -41.08
N VAL A 46 14.41 -14.70 -39.79
CA VAL A 46 13.44 -13.93 -39.00
C VAL A 46 14.21 -12.94 -38.14
N CYS A 47 14.18 -11.66 -38.52
CA CYS A 47 14.86 -10.59 -37.79
C CYS A 47 14.01 -9.33 -37.75
N GLY A 48 14.27 -8.44 -36.80
CA GLY A 48 13.69 -7.10 -36.80
C GLY A 48 14.06 -6.33 -38.08
N ALA A 49 13.12 -5.52 -38.60
CA ALA A 49 13.29 -4.82 -39.88
C ALA A 49 14.58 -3.98 -39.95
N TRP A 50 15.02 -3.43 -38.82
CA TRP A 50 16.28 -2.67 -38.67
C TRP A 50 17.53 -3.44 -39.15
N HIS A 51 17.60 -4.74 -38.87
CA HIS A 51 18.79 -5.55 -39.13
C HIS A 51 18.84 -6.13 -40.56
N LEU A 52 17.73 -6.06 -41.31
CA LEU A 52 17.63 -6.66 -42.64
C LEU A 52 18.72 -6.15 -43.60
N ARG A 53 18.96 -4.83 -43.61
CA ARG A 53 19.99 -4.22 -44.47
C ARG A 53 21.38 -4.76 -44.16
N ALA A 54 21.72 -4.88 -42.87
CA ALA A 54 23.04 -5.37 -42.45
C ALA A 54 23.31 -6.83 -42.80
N LEU A 55 22.26 -7.64 -42.96
CA LEU A 55 22.37 -9.02 -43.43
C LEU A 55 22.51 -9.13 -44.95
N GLN A 56 22.03 -8.14 -45.69
CA GLN A 56 22.17 -8.05 -47.14
C GLN A 56 23.51 -7.41 -47.58
N THR A 57 24.13 -6.61 -46.72
CA THR A 57 25.40 -5.95 -47.02
C THR A 57 26.56 -6.95 -47.14
N SER A 58 27.36 -6.80 -48.19
CA SER A 58 28.59 -7.56 -48.41
C SER A 58 29.71 -7.09 -47.47
N VAL A 59 29.83 -7.76 -46.32
CA VAL A 59 30.95 -7.57 -45.37
C VAL A 59 31.90 -8.78 -45.45
N THR A 60 33.21 -8.54 -45.35
CA THR A 60 34.20 -9.62 -45.38
C THR A 60 34.19 -10.44 -44.09
N ILE A 61 34.52 -11.73 -44.19
CA ILE A 61 34.60 -12.63 -43.03
C ILE A 61 35.62 -12.12 -42.00
N LYS A 62 36.76 -11.60 -42.47
CA LYS A 62 37.84 -11.07 -41.61
C LYS A 62 37.37 -9.87 -40.77
N ALA A 63 36.55 -8.98 -41.34
CA ALA A 63 36.03 -7.82 -40.62
C ALA A 63 35.09 -8.24 -39.47
N ASP A 64 34.15 -9.15 -39.73
CA ASP A 64 33.25 -9.65 -38.67
C ASP A 64 34.00 -10.43 -37.59
N GLN A 65 35.03 -11.21 -37.97
CA GLN A 65 35.87 -11.94 -37.01
C GLN A 65 36.69 -11.01 -36.13
N ALA A 66 37.21 -9.90 -36.68
CA ALA A 66 37.95 -8.91 -35.90
C ALA A 66 37.08 -8.25 -34.83
N LEU A 67 35.82 -7.94 -35.17
CA LEU A 67 34.85 -7.33 -34.25
C LEU A 67 34.49 -8.24 -33.06
N LEU A 68 34.38 -9.55 -33.29
CA LEU A 68 33.94 -10.51 -32.27
C LEU A 68 35.10 -11.12 -31.46
N LYS A 69 36.35 -10.82 -31.83
CA LYS A 69 37.53 -11.40 -31.19
C LYS A 69 37.73 -10.84 -29.79
N GLY A 70 38.00 -11.72 -28.82
CA GLY A 70 38.36 -11.33 -27.44
C GLY A 70 37.18 -10.97 -26.55
N LEU A 71 35.93 -11.09 -27.03
CA LEU A 71 34.75 -10.84 -26.20
C LEU A 71 34.60 -11.91 -25.10
N PRO A 72 34.24 -11.52 -23.86
CA PRO A 72 34.01 -12.46 -22.78
C PRO A 72 32.81 -13.36 -23.13
N ARG A 73 32.96 -14.67 -22.92
CA ARG A 73 31.88 -15.64 -23.11
C ARG A 73 31.19 -15.89 -21.79
N VAL A 74 29.87 -15.79 -21.81
CA VAL A 74 29.00 -16.13 -20.68
C VAL A 74 28.15 -17.32 -21.09
N LYS A 75 27.96 -18.28 -20.19
CA LYS A 75 27.00 -19.37 -20.42
C LYS A 75 25.59 -18.76 -20.33
N VAL A 76 24.84 -18.84 -21.42
CA VAL A 76 23.47 -18.35 -21.50
C VAL A 76 22.53 -19.55 -21.56
N GLN A 77 21.45 -19.48 -20.78
CA GLN A 77 20.33 -20.38 -20.88
C GLN A 77 19.15 -19.58 -21.43
N SER A 78 18.51 -20.07 -22.50
CA SER A 78 17.35 -19.44 -23.10
C SER A 78 16.10 -20.24 -22.76
N THR A 79 15.01 -19.53 -22.48
CA THR A 79 13.71 -20.11 -22.19
C THR A 79 12.63 -19.48 -23.06
N TRP A 80 11.52 -20.19 -23.22
CA TRP A 80 10.31 -19.65 -23.83
C TRP A 80 9.36 -19.19 -22.72
N VAL A 81 8.78 -18.03 -22.93
CA VAL A 81 7.79 -17.47 -22.01
C VAL A 81 6.42 -17.65 -22.65
N PRO A 82 5.45 -18.29 -21.98
CA PRO A 82 4.09 -18.34 -22.49
C PRO A 82 3.48 -16.93 -22.40
N TRP A 83 3.01 -16.41 -23.53
CA TRP A 83 2.28 -15.15 -23.56
C TRP A 83 0.79 -15.43 -23.69
N THR A 84 -0.03 -14.62 -23.01
CA THR A 84 -1.46 -14.54 -23.31
C THR A 84 -1.68 -13.68 -24.55
N TYR A 85 -2.83 -13.85 -25.18
CA TYR A 85 -3.27 -12.96 -26.25
C TYR A 85 -3.36 -11.48 -25.82
N ARG A 86 -3.87 -11.17 -24.63
CA ARG A 86 -3.89 -9.81 -24.10
C ARG A 86 -2.51 -9.16 -24.06
N HIS A 87 -1.51 -9.85 -23.51
CA HIS A 87 -0.13 -9.34 -23.49
C HIS A 87 0.47 -9.15 -24.87
N LEU A 88 0.14 -10.01 -25.84
CA LEU A 88 0.59 -9.84 -27.23
C LEU A 88 0.02 -8.57 -27.87
N THR A 89 -1.02 -7.95 -27.30
CA THR A 89 -1.62 -6.76 -27.89
C THR A 89 -0.71 -5.54 -27.79
N ARG A 90 -0.83 -4.60 -28.73
CA ARG A 90 -0.17 -3.30 -28.59
C ARG A 90 -0.73 -2.48 -27.41
N SER A 91 -2.02 -2.67 -27.08
CA SER A 91 -2.70 -2.00 -25.96
C SER A 91 -2.17 -2.40 -24.58
N SER A 92 -1.47 -3.52 -24.45
CA SER A 92 -0.79 -3.92 -23.21
C SER A 92 0.45 -3.08 -22.90
N GLY A 93 0.88 -2.22 -23.83
CA GLY A 93 2.15 -1.51 -23.77
C GLY A 93 3.31 -2.25 -24.46
N TYR A 94 3.08 -3.44 -25.02
CA TYR A 94 4.10 -4.13 -25.81
C TYR A 94 4.34 -3.42 -27.14
N GLY A 95 5.51 -2.80 -27.30
CA GLY A 95 5.85 -1.96 -28.45
C GLY A 95 5.83 -2.68 -29.81
N ALA A 96 6.01 -4.00 -29.82
CA ALA A 96 5.88 -4.86 -31.01
C ALA A 96 4.56 -5.66 -31.03
N GLY A 97 3.58 -5.24 -30.22
CA GLY A 97 2.32 -5.94 -30.07
C GLY A 97 1.48 -5.97 -31.33
N ILE A 98 0.68 -7.02 -31.44
CA ILE A 98 -0.27 -7.26 -32.52
C ILE A 98 -1.64 -6.68 -32.19
N VAL A 99 -2.48 -6.45 -33.21
CA VAL A 99 -3.80 -5.82 -32.99
C VAL A 99 -4.86 -6.86 -32.63
N SER A 100 -4.84 -8.02 -33.28
CA SER A 100 -5.96 -8.98 -33.23
C SER A 100 -5.47 -10.43 -33.09
N PRO A 101 -4.89 -10.82 -31.94
CA PRO A 101 -4.32 -12.15 -31.73
C PRO A 101 -5.31 -13.29 -32.00
N GLY A 102 -6.54 -13.19 -31.49
CA GLY A 102 -7.57 -14.21 -31.69
C GLY A 102 -8.00 -14.37 -33.15
N TRP A 103 -8.00 -13.27 -33.91
CA TRP A 103 -8.23 -13.30 -35.36
C TRP A 103 -7.07 -13.98 -36.12
N TYR A 104 -5.82 -13.67 -35.76
CA TYR A 104 -4.66 -14.28 -36.41
C TYR A 104 -4.56 -15.78 -36.12
N GLU A 105 -4.92 -16.21 -34.91
CA GLU A 105 -5.07 -17.65 -34.60
C GLU A 105 -6.14 -18.30 -35.49
N HIS A 106 -7.29 -17.65 -35.66
CA HIS A 106 -8.35 -18.17 -36.51
C HIS A 106 -7.89 -18.35 -37.96
N LEU A 107 -7.18 -17.37 -38.52
CA LEU A 107 -6.60 -17.45 -39.84
C LEU A 107 -5.61 -18.61 -39.96
N TRP A 108 -4.73 -18.77 -38.97
CA TRP A 108 -3.76 -19.86 -38.92
C TRP A 108 -4.43 -21.24 -38.90
N ARG A 109 -5.42 -21.43 -38.03
CA ARG A 109 -6.17 -22.70 -37.93
C ARG A 109 -6.99 -23.00 -39.18
N SER A 110 -7.48 -21.96 -39.85
CA SER A 110 -8.31 -22.07 -41.04
C SER A 110 -7.51 -22.08 -42.35
N GLN A 111 -6.17 -22.13 -42.30
CA GLN A 111 -5.31 -21.99 -43.47
C GLN A 111 -5.58 -23.04 -44.57
N HIS A 112 -6.01 -24.24 -44.17
CA HIS A 112 -6.31 -25.34 -45.10
C HIS A 112 -7.76 -25.36 -45.59
N LEU A 113 -8.63 -24.51 -45.05
CA LEU A 113 -10.04 -24.39 -45.43
C LEU A 113 -10.42 -22.92 -45.67
N PRO A 114 -9.83 -22.25 -46.69
CA PRO A 114 -10.06 -20.83 -46.98
C PRO A 114 -11.53 -20.41 -47.04
N GLN A 115 -12.37 -21.27 -47.62
CA GLN A 115 -13.80 -21.05 -47.86
C GLN A 115 -14.63 -21.04 -46.57
N LEU A 116 -14.10 -21.58 -45.46
CA LEU A 116 -14.79 -21.59 -44.17
C LEU A 116 -14.32 -20.46 -43.24
N ARG A 117 -13.45 -19.55 -43.70
CA ARG A 117 -12.90 -18.48 -42.84
C ARG A 117 -13.98 -17.53 -42.33
N THR A 118 -14.79 -16.98 -43.23
CA THR A 118 -15.91 -16.06 -42.92
C THR A 118 -16.95 -16.75 -42.05
N VAL A 119 -17.48 -17.89 -42.53
CA VAL A 119 -18.52 -18.67 -41.83
C VAL A 119 -18.03 -19.15 -40.47
N GLY A 120 -16.81 -19.67 -40.38
CA GLY A 120 -16.21 -20.18 -39.15
C GLY A 120 -15.99 -19.09 -38.10
N TRP A 121 -15.63 -17.87 -38.52
CA TRP A 121 -15.51 -16.73 -37.61
C TRP A 121 -16.87 -16.31 -37.08
N LEU A 122 -17.86 -16.10 -37.96
CA LEU A 122 -19.20 -15.69 -37.56
C LEU A 122 -19.88 -16.77 -36.71
N ALA A 123 -19.61 -18.05 -36.95
CA ALA A 123 -20.09 -19.14 -36.10
C ALA A 123 -19.51 -19.08 -34.67
N ARG A 124 -18.26 -18.61 -34.49
CA ARG A 124 -17.69 -18.34 -33.16
C ARG A 124 -18.37 -17.16 -32.48
N VAL A 125 -18.65 -16.09 -33.22
CA VAL A 125 -19.42 -14.93 -32.73
C VAL A 125 -20.82 -15.37 -32.27
N ALA A 126 -21.54 -16.10 -33.12
CA ALA A 126 -22.86 -16.63 -32.79
C ALA A 126 -22.86 -17.54 -31.56
N ARG A 127 -21.80 -18.34 -31.37
CA ARG A 127 -21.64 -19.16 -30.17
C ARG A 127 -21.44 -18.30 -28.91
N LEU A 128 -20.55 -17.33 -28.97
CA LEU A 128 -20.29 -16.41 -27.86
C LEU A 128 -21.56 -15.64 -27.45
N MET A 129 -22.37 -15.21 -28.42
CA MET A 129 -23.66 -14.57 -28.16
C MET A 129 -24.61 -15.50 -27.42
N ARG A 130 -24.76 -16.76 -27.87
CA ARG A 130 -25.64 -17.73 -27.21
C ARG A 130 -25.18 -18.10 -25.81
N GLU A 131 -23.87 -18.14 -25.54
CA GLU A 131 -23.31 -18.38 -24.20
C GLU A 131 -23.68 -17.28 -23.20
N ARG A 132 -24.12 -16.10 -23.67
CA ARG A 132 -24.62 -14.99 -22.85
C ARG A 132 -26.13 -14.75 -23.02
N ASP A 133 -26.86 -15.78 -23.43
CA ASP A 133 -28.32 -15.73 -23.63
C ASP A 133 -28.77 -14.64 -24.62
N LEU A 134 -27.92 -14.29 -25.61
CA LEU A 134 -28.27 -13.39 -26.70
C LEU A 134 -28.78 -14.18 -27.92
N ASP A 135 -29.90 -13.73 -28.49
CA ASP A 135 -30.56 -14.38 -29.62
C ASP A 135 -29.72 -14.32 -30.89
N CYS A 136 -29.38 -15.50 -31.43
CA CYS A 136 -28.65 -15.62 -32.69
C CYS A 136 -29.15 -16.83 -33.51
N SER A 137 -29.93 -16.55 -34.55
CA SER A 137 -30.45 -17.56 -35.48
C SER A 137 -29.43 -17.95 -36.57
N SER A 138 -29.68 -19.06 -37.27
CA SER A 138 -28.92 -19.42 -38.48
C SER A 138 -29.15 -18.43 -39.63
N ALA A 139 -30.30 -17.76 -39.68
CA ALA A 139 -30.58 -16.73 -40.68
C ALA A 139 -29.64 -15.54 -40.54
N HIS A 140 -29.35 -15.11 -39.29
CA HIS A 140 -28.37 -14.05 -39.04
C HIS A 140 -26.96 -14.43 -39.54
N LEU A 141 -26.54 -15.68 -39.34
CA LEU A 141 -25.25 -16.17 -39.83
C LEU A 141 -25.15 -16.12 -41.37
N ILE A 142 -26.20 -16.55 -42.06
CA ILE A 142 -26.25 -16.54 -43.54
C ILE A 142 -26.16 -15.10 -44.05
N GLU A 143 -26.96 -14.19 -43.49
CA GLU A 143 -26.98 -12.79 -43.92
C GLU A 143 -25.66 -12.07 -43.59
N ALA A 144 -25.11 -12.27 -42.40
CA ALA A 144 -23.82 -11.68 -42.02
C ALA A 144 -22.68 -12.18 -42.92
N THR A 145 -22.70 -13.45 -43.31
CA THR A 145 -21.71 -14.00 -44.26
C THR A 145 -21.85 -13.32 -45.62
N ARG A 146 -23.08 -13.25 -46.16
CA ARG A 146 -23.36 -12.60 -47.44
C ARG A 146 -22.92 -11.12 -47.44
N LEU A 147 -23.22 -10.40 -46.36
CA LEU A 147 -22.86 -9.00 -46.20
C LEU A 147 -21.33 -8.82 -46.12
N ALA A 148 -20.63 -9.65 -45.34
CA ALA A 148 -19.17 -9.58 -45.24
C ALA A 148 -18.49 -9.82 -46.59
N ASP A 149 -18.95 -10.80 -47.36
CA ASP A 149 -18.41 -11.10 -48.69
C ASP A 149 -18.73 -9.99 -49.70
N ALA A 150 -19.93 -9.38 -49.63
CA ALA A 150 -20.30 -8.22 -50.44
C ALA A 150 -19.42 -7.00 -50.13
N LEU A 151 -19.18 -6.72 -48.85
CA LEU A 151 -18.27 -5.63 -48.42
C LEU A 151 -16.84 -5.88 -48.91
N ALA A 152 -16.36 -7.12 -48.84
CA ALA A 152 -15.05 -7.49 -49.35
C ALA A 152 -14.95 -7.24 -50.87
N ALA A 153 -15.97 -7.65 -51.62
CA ALA A 153 -16.04 -7.44 -53.07
C ALA A 153 -16.08 -5.94 -53.43
N MET A 154 -16.86 -5.13 -52.70
CA MET A 154 -16.92 -3.67 -52.89
C MET A 154 -15.57 -2.98 -52.60
N ARG A 155 -14.75 -3.57 -51.73
CA ARG A 155 -13.40 -3.08 -51.38
C ARG A 155 -12.30 -3.72 -52.21
N GLU A 156 -12.66 -4.47 -53.26
CA GLU A 156 -11.73 -5.18 -54.14
C GLU A 156 -10.79 -6.13 -53.37
N ARG A 157 -11.26 -6.69 -52.24
CA ARG A 157 -10.51 -7.65 -51.43
C ARG A 157 -10.82 -9.08 -51.90
N PRO A 158 -9.82 -9.99 -51.91
CA PRO A 158 -10.04 -11.38 -52.34
C PRO A 158 -10.89 -12.20 -51.37
N ALA A 159 -11.06 -11.74 -50.13
CA ALA A 159 -11.91 -12.35 -49.10
C ALA A 159 -12.24 -11.33 -48.00
N ALA A 160 -13.30 -11.57 -47.24
CA ALA A 160 -13.65 -10.77 -46.06
C ALA A 160 -12.54 -10.82 -44.99
N GLY A 161 -12.07 -9.63 -44.60
CA GLY A 161 -11.16 -9.44 -43.47
C GLY A 161 -11.93 -9.20 -42.18
N LEU A 162 -11.19 -8.91 -41.11
CA LEU A 162 -11.78 -8.65 -39.80
C LEU A 162 -12.70 -7.41 -39.82
N GLU A 163 -12.33 -6.37 -40.56
CA GLU A 163 -13.13 -5.13 -40.71
C GLU A 163 -14.50 -5.44 -41.32
N GLU A 164 -14.54 -6.16 -42.45
CA GLU A 164 -15.80 -6.56 -43.10
C GLU A 164 -16.66 -7.45 -42.17
N LEU A 165 -16.02 -8.36 -41.44
CA LEU A 165 -16.70 -9.23 -40.48
C LEU A 165 -17.29 -8.45 -39.29
N GLN A 166 -16.57 -7.44 -38.79
CA GLN A 166 -17.06 -6.58 -37.71
C GLN A 166 -18.22 -5.71 -38.18
N GLU A 167 -18.16 -5.14 -39.39
CA GLU A 167 -19.24 -4.35 -39.96
C GLU A 167 -20.50 -5.19 -40.24
N ALA A 168 -20.31 -6.41 -40.76
CA ALA A 168 -21.40 -7.36 -40.93
C ALA A 168 -22.01 -7.77 -39.57
N THR A 169 -21.17 -7.97 -38.56
CA THR A 169 -21.61 -8.28 -37.19
C THR A 169 -22.40 -7.13 -36.58
N ARG A 170 -21.92 -5.90 -36.75
CA ARG A 170 -22.60 -4.67 -36.31
C ARG A 170 -24.01 -4.58 -36.89
N SER A 171 -24.11 -4.83 -38.20
CA SER A 171 -25.34 -4.61 -38.95
C SER A 171 -26.36 -5.71 -38.70
N VAL A 172 -25.93 -6.98 -38.66
CA VAL A 172 -26.84 -8.14 -38.65
C VAL A 172 -27.06 -8.68 -37.23
N PHE A 173 -26.03 -8.77 -36.40
CA PHE A 173 -26.15 -9.31 -35.04
C PHE A 173 -26.48 -8.24 -34.02
N ALA A 174 -25.83 -7.08 -34.11
CA ALA A 174 -25.98 -6.01 -33.11
C ALA A 174 -27.06 -4.98 -33.46
N MET A 175 -27.62 -5.03 -34.67
CA MET A 175 -28.58 -4.03 -35.18
C MET A 175 -28.10 -2.58 -34.99
N GLY A 176 -26.78 -2.35 -35.05
CA GLY A 176 -26.15 -1.05 -34.86
C GLY A 176 -25.58 -0.75 -33.46
N ASP A 177 -25.80 -1.61 -32.45
CA ASP A 177 -25.27 -1.42 -31.09
C ASP A 177 -23.78 -1.78 -30.98
N ASP A 178 -22.97 -0.81 -30.57
CA ASP A 178 -21.51 -0.96 -30.44
C ASP A 178 -21.09 -1.66 -29.13
N SER A 179 -22.00 -1.83 -28.17
CA SER A 179 -21.73 -2.51 -26.89
C SER A 179 -21.39 -3.99 -27.12
N LEU A 180 -22.13 -4.65 -28.01
CA LEU A 180 -21.89 -6.05 -28.36
C LEU A 180 -20.54 -6.24 -29.08
N LEU A 181 -20.13 -5.26 -29.89
CA LEU A 181 -18.85 -5.30 -30.60
C LEU A 181 -17.66 -5.17 -29.66
N HIS A 182 -17.73 -4.29 -28.66
CA HIS A 182 -16.67 -4.19 -27.65
C HIS A 182 -16.46 -5.51 -26.92
N PHE A 183 -17.56 -6.16 -26.56
CA PHE A 183 -17.52 -7.47 -25.93
C PHE A 183 -16.91 -8.55 -26.83
N ILE A 184 -17.33 -8.63 -28.10
CA ILE A 184 -16.75 -9.55 -29.09
C ILE A 184 -15.26 -9.23 -29.32
N ALA A 185 -14.89 -7.95 -29.31
CA ALA A 185 -13.51 -7.54 -29.46
C ALA A 185 -12.64 -8.04 -28.31
N ASP A 186 -13.10 -7.91 -27.07
CA ASP A 186 -12.36 -8.37 -25.90
C ASP A 186 -12.23 -9.90 -25.86
N GLU A 187 -13.33 -10.64 -26.07
CA GLU A 187 -13.34 -12.11 -25.93
C GLU A 187 -12.82 -12.89 -27.14
N LEU A 188 -13.05 -12.41 -28.36
CA LEU A 188 -12.73 -13.17 -29.59
C LEU A 188 -11.62 -12.54 -30.43
N VAL A 189 -11.62 -11.21 -30.59
CA VAL A 189 -10.61 -10.53 -31.41
C VAL A 189 -9.27 -10.50 -30.68
N VAL A 190 -9.28 -10.14 -29.40
CA VAL A 190 -8.14 -10.27 -28.49
C VAL A 190 -8.14 -11.68 -27.91
N GLY A 191 -9.10 -11.97 -27.03
CA GLY A 191 -9.22 -13.23 -26.31
C GLY A 191 -8.16 -13.45 -25.23
N ASP A 192 -8.39 -14.48 -24.41
CA ASP A 192 -7.64 -14.69 -23.15
C ASP A 192 -6.77 -15.95 -23.17
N ARG A 193 -6.47 -16.45 -24.37
CA ARG A 193 -5.73 -17.70 -24.52
C ARG A 193 -4.29 -17.54 -24.03
N LEU A 194 -3.88 -18.40 -23.11
CA LEU A 194 -2.50 -18.55 -22.67
C LEU A 194 -1.75 -19.52 -23.60
N GLY A 195 -0.57 -19.12 -24.07
CA GLY A 195 0.35 -20.01 -24.76
C GLY A 195 0.87 -21.13 -23.85
N SER A 196 1.25 -22.26 -24.45
CA SER A 196 1.87 -23.37 -23.73
C SER A 196 3.31 -23.56 -24.18
N VAL A 197 4.20 -23.82 -23.23
CA VAL A 197 5.58 -24.19 -23.51
C VAL A 197 5.76 -25.68 -23.20
N PRO A 198 6.44 -26.47 -24.06
CA PRO A 198 6.66 -27.88 -23.77
C PRO A 198 7.58 -28.08 -22.55
N ALA A 199 7.43 -29.22 -21.88
CA ALA A 199 8.04 -29.48 -20.56
C ALA A 199 9.56 -29.63 -20.58
N ASP A 200 10.16 -29.78 -21.76
CA ASP A 200 11.61 -29.88 -21.98
C ASP A 200 12.29 -28.51 -22.09
N VAL A 201 11.53 -27.43 -22.21
CA VAL A 201 12.09 -26.08 -22.29
C VAL A 201 12.69 -25.69 -20.94
N PRO A 202 13.93 -25.17 -20.91
CA PRO A 202 14.57 -24.87 -19.65
C PRO A 202 13.86 -23.73 -18.92
N THR A 203 13.34 -23.96 -17.72
CA THR A 203 12.65 -22.95 -16.92
C THR A 203 13.63 -21.97 -16.28
N VAL A 204 13.22 -20.70 -16.08
CA VAL A 204 14.02 -19.74 -15.29
C VAL A 204 14.20 -20.31 -13.86
N PRO A 205 15.41 -20.23 -13.26
CA PRO A 205 15.65 -20.76 -11.92
C PRO A 205 14.62 -20.30 -10.86
N LEU A 206 14.26 -19.01 -10.88
CA LEU A 206 13.29 -18.43 -9.96
C LEU A 206 11.86 -18.99 -10.15
N GLN A 207 11.46 -19.23 -11.40
CA GLN A 207 10.18 -19.89 -11.69
C GLN A 207 10.17 -21.34 -11.20
N ARG A 208 11.27 -22.07 -11.39
CA ARG A 208 11.40 -23.44 -10.88
C ARG A 208 11.32 -23.48 -9.35
N ASP A 209 11.91 -22.51 -8.67
CA ASP A 209 11.81 -22.37 -7.21
C ASP A 209 10.37 -22.13 -6.75
N LEU A 210 9.62 -21.25 -7.42
CA LEU A 210 8.20 -21.03 -7.15
C LEU A 210 7.36 -22.29 -7.38
N GLU A 211 7.55 -22.99 -8.50
CA GLU A 211 6.82 -24.23 -8.80
C GLU A 211 7.10 -25.32 -7.76
N GLN A 212 8.34 -25.40 -7.26
CA GLN A 212 8.70 -26.32 -6.17
C GLN A 212 8.02 -25.92 -4.85
N ALA A 213 7.97 -24.62 -4.52
CA ALA A 213 7.26 -24.11 -3.36
C ALA A 213 5.74 -24.38 -3.44
N GLN A 214 5.13 -24.15 -4.59
CA GLN A 214 3.72 -24.44 -4.87
C GLN A 214 3.37 -25.92 -4.65
N LYS A 215 4.20 -26.82 -5.20
CA LYS A 215 4.04 -28.27 -5.01
C LYS A 215 4.17 -28.68 -3.54
N THR A 216 5.18 -28.17 -2.85
CA THR A 216 5.47 -28.49 -1.45
C THR A 216 4.35 -28.02 -0.52
N LEU A 217 3.86 -26.79 -0.72
CA LEU A 217 2.83 -26.16 0.11
C LEU A 217 1.40 -26.51 -0.33
N ARG A 218 1.27 -27.32 -1.40
CA ARG A 218 0.00 -27.73 -2.01
C ARG A 218 -0.88 -26.54 -2.43
N LEU A 219 -0.24 -25.47 -2.92
CA LEU A 219 -0.90 -24.29 -3.47
C LEU A 219 -0.91 -24.39 -4.98
N LYS A 220 -2.09 -24.62 -5.58
CA LYS A 220 -2.23 -24.72 -7.02
C LYS A 220 -2.49 -23.33 -7.63
N PRO A 221 -1.80 -22.94 -8.71
CA PRO A 221 -2.14 -21.74 -9.47
C PRO A 221 -3.44 -21.98 -10.22
N GLU A 222 -4.53 -21.36 -9.73
CA GLU A 222 -5.87 -21.45 -10.32
C GLU A 222 -6.29 -20.06 -10.79
N ALA A 223 -6.83 -19.97 -12.01
CA ALA A 223 -7.35 -18.70 -12.57
C ALA A 223 -8.68 -18.27 -11.92
N VAL A 224 -9.37 -19.22 -11.27
CA VAL A 224 -10.59 -18.96 -10.50
C VAL A 224 -10.21 -18.42 -9.13
N GLN A 225 -10.92 -17.39 -8.70
CA GLN A 225 -10.71 -16.79 -7.39
C GLN A 225 -11.01 -17.79 -6.27
N ARG A 226 -10.09 -17.91 -5.32
CA ARG A 226 -10.19 -18.83 -4.18
C ARG A 226 -9.83 -18.11 -2.87
N THR A 227 -10.68 -18.24 -1.86
CA THR A 227 -10.37 -17.79 -0.50
C THR A 227 -9.59 -18.86 0.25
N LEU A 228 -8.54 -18.44 0.94
CA LEU A 228 -7.66 -19.27 1.74
C LEU A 228 -7.55 -18.67 3.16
N ASP A 229 -8.05 -19.39 4.15
CA ASP A 229 -7.92 -19.03 5.57
C ASP A 229 -6.71 -19.77 6.16
N LEU A 230 -5.74 -19.03 6.68
CA LEU A 230 -4.47 -19.54 7.19
C LEU A 230 -4.40 -19.35 8.71
N ASP A 231 -4.21 -20.44 9.46
CA ASP A 231 -3.86 -20.37 10.89
C ASP A 231 -2.34 -20.37 11.04
N LEU A 232 -1.78 -19.23 11.44
CA LEU A 232 -0.33 -19.00 11.54
C LEU A 232 0.37 -19.87 12.61
N ARG A 233 -0.39 -20.59 13.45
CA ARG A 233 0.17 -21.56 14.42
C ARG A 233 0.55 -22.88 13.76
N ASN A 234 -0.02 -23.19 12.59
CA ASN A 234 0.34 -24.35 11.80
C ASN A 234 1.56 -24.01 10.93
N SER A 235 2.63 -24.81 11.04
CA SER A 235 3.88 -24.59 10.29
C SER A 235 3.69 -24.56 8.77
N ASN A 236 2.74 -25.33 8.24
CA ASN A 236 2.48 -25.34 6.81
C ASN A 236 1.71 -24.10 6.34
N ASP A 237 0.78 -23.59 7.15
CA ASP A 237 0.02 -22.38 6.82
C ASP A 237 0.87 -21.11 7.02
N LEU A 238 1.76 -21.12 8.02
CA LEU A 238 2.81 -20.12 8.17
C LEU A 238 3.71 -20.06 6.92
N ALA A 239 4.16 -21.22 6.41
CA ALA A 239 4.97 -21.28 5.20
C ALA A 239 4.20 -20.80 3.94
N ARG A 240 2.88 -21.00 3.88
CA ARG A 240 2.01 -20.42 2.83
C ARG A 240 1.95 -18.90 2.92
N SER A 241 1.78 -18.36 4.13
CA SER A 241 1.80 -16.91 4.37
C SER A 241 3.14 -16.29 3.94
N HIS A 242 4.27 -16.87 4.36
CA HIS A 242 5.60 -16.41 3.95
C HIS A 242 5.78 -16.40 2.43
N LEU A 243 5.32 -17.44 1.73
CA LEU A 243 5.38 -17.48 0.27
C LEU A 243 4.61 -16.31 -0.37
N LEU A 244 3.38 -16.07 0.07
CA LEU A 244 2.52 -15.00 -0.47
C LEU A 244 3.10 -13.61 -0.19
N HIS A 245 3.65 -13.40 1.02
CA HIS A 245 4.34 -12.15 1.35
C HIS A 245 5.62 -11.94 0.52
N ARG A 246 6.42 -12.98 0.29
CA ARG A 246 7.61 -12.90 -0.58
C ARG A 246 7.24 -12.54 -2.02
N LEU A 247 6.16 -13.14 -2.56
CA LEU A 247 5.68 -12.83 -3.90
C LEU A 247 5.18 -11.39 -4.01
N ARG A 248 4.45 -10.89 -3.00
CA ARG A 248 4.04 -9.48 -2.96
C ARG A 248 5.21 -8.51 -2.89
N LEU A 249 6.32 -8.88 -2.23
CA LEU A 249 7.55 -8.06 -2.24
C LEU A 249 8.18 -8.00 -3.62
N LEU A 250 8.04 -9.06 -4.43
CA LEU A 250 8.50 -9.14 -5.82
C LEU A 250 7.50 -8.54 -6.83
N ASP A 251 6.51 -7.79 -6.34
CA ASP A 251 5.41 -7.23 -7.15
C ASP A 251 4.60 -8.29 -7.92
N VAL A 252 4.55 -9.52 -7.39
CA VAL A 252 3.71 -10.63 -7.88
C VAL A 252 2.52 -10.82 -6.93
N PRO A 253 1.39 -10.10 -7.11
CA PRO A 253 0.26 -10.13 -6.18
C PRO A 253 -0.64 -11.35 -6.39
N TRP A 254 -0.08 -12.56 -6.24
CA TRP A 254 -0.87 -13.80 -6.36
C TRP A 254 -1.97 -13.90 -5.30
N GLY A 255 -1.76 -13.29 -4.13
CA GLY A 255 -2.76 -13.19 -3.08
C GLY A 255 -2.95 -11.76 -2.60
N GLU A 256 -4.20 -11.42 -2.29
CA GLU A 256 -4.55 -10.21 -1.55
C GLU A 256 -5.09 -10.55 -0.16
N LEU A 257 -4.68 -9.79 0.85
CA LEU A 257 -5.22 -9.92 2.21
C LEU A 257 -6.64 -9.34 2.25
N ALA A 258 -7.62 -10.18 2.58
CA ALA A 258 -8.99 -9.74 2.78
C ALA A 258 -9.08 -8.86 4.04
N LYS A 259 -9.71 -7.70 3.93
CA LYS A 259 -10.04 -6.85 5.09
C LYS A 259 -11.23 -7.46 5.83
N VAL A 260 -11.00 -8.53 6.58
CA VAL A 260 -12.04 -9.12 7.42
C VAL A 260 -12.25 -8.24 8.66
N GLY A 261 -13.50 -7.97 9.02
CA GLY A 261 -13.84 -7.26 10.27
C GLY A 261 -13.25 -7.97 11.49
N ARG A 262 -13.10 -7.23 12.61
CA ARG A 262 -12.44 -7.53 13.92
C ARG A 262 -12.72 -8.90 14.61
N SER A 263 -13.29 -9.88 13.93
CA SER A 263 -13.72 -11.19 14.43
C SER A 263 -12.66 -12.31 14.36
N HIS A 264 -11.62 -12.17 13.54
CA HIS A 264 -10.51 -13.12 13.49
C HIS A 264 -9.31 -12.57 14.28
N GLY A 265 -8.83 -13.36 15.25
CA GLY A 265 -7.68 -12.97 16.09
C GLY A 265 -6.39 -12.82 15.28
N THR A 266 -5.34 -12.27 15.89
CA THR A 266 -4.02 -11.98 15.27
C THR A 266 -3.29 -13.17 14.64
N PHE A 267 -3.81 -14.39 14.80
CA PHE A 267 -3.23 -15.63 14.31
C PHE A 267 -3.85 -16.12 13.00
N HIS A 268 -4.84 -15.42 12.44
CA HIS A 268 -5.49 -15.82 11.19
C HIS A 268 -5.24 -14.80 10.10
N GLU A 269 -4.90 -15.28 8.92
CA GLU A 269 -4.82 -14.48 7.69
C GLU A 269 -5.76 -15.05 6.65
N VAL A 270 -6.69 -14.21 6.16
CA VAL A 270 -7.59 -14.58 5.08
C VAL A 270 -7.07 -13.98 3.78
N TRP A 271 -6.71 -14.83 2.85
CA TRP A 271 -6.16 -14.49 1.54
C TRP A 271 -7.18 -14.77 0.44
N ILE A 272 -7.21 -13.90 -0.55
CA ILE A 272 -7.93 -14.10 -1.80
C ILE A 272 -6.88 -14.36 -2.87
N LEU A 273 -6.85 -15.57 -3.40
CA LEU A 273 -5.89 -16.00 -4.42
C LEU A 273 -6.55 -16.03 -5.79
N GLN A 274 -5.86 -15.49 -6.78
CA GLN A 274 -6.21 -15.64 -8.19
C GLN A 274 -4.93 -15.61 -9.00
N TRP A 275 -4.61 -16.70 -9.69
CA TRP A 275 -3.42 -16.74 -10.54
C TRP A 275 -3.67 -16.00 -11.85
N GLN A 276 -2.79 -15.05 -12.16
CA GLN A 276 -2.80 -14.27 -13.39
C GLN A 276 -1.55 -14.61 -14.21
N PRO A 277 -1.66 -14.84 -15.53
CA PRO A 277 -0.50 -15.13 -16.38
C PRO A 277 0.62 -14.07 -16.33
N GLU A 278 0.25 -12.81 -16.09
CA GLU A 278 1.11 -11.64 -15.85
C GLU A 278 2.22 -11.93 -14.82
N PHE A 279 1.91 -12.76 -13.81
CA PHE A 279 2.83 -13.10 -12.72
C PHE A 279 4.07 -13.85 -13.21
N LEU A 280 3.99 -14.61 -14.29
CA LEU A 280 5.17 -15.26 -14.88
C LEU A 280 6.14 -14.22 -15.46
N LEU A 281 5.63 -13.14 -16.06
CA LEU A 281 6.48 -12.06 -16.60
C LEU A 281 7.17 -11.30 -15.48
N GLN A 282 6.42 -10.91 -14.45
CA GLN A 282 6.98 -10.26 -13.26
C GLN A 282 8.03 -11.15 -12.57
N LEU A 283 7.82 -12.46 -12.53
CA LEU A 283 8.80 -13.40 -11.97
C LEU A 283 10.07 -13.49 -12.82
N ILE A 284 9.96 -13.36 -14.14
CA ILE A 284 11.13 -13.31 -15.04
C ILE A 284 11.90 -12.01 -14.83
N GLU A 285 11.23 -10.88 -14.71
CA GLU A 285 11.88 -9.61 -14.37
C GLU A 285 12.56 -9.70 -12.99
N ALA A 286 11.89 -10.32 -12.01
CA ALA A 286 12.42 -10.55 -10.68
C ALA A 286 13.65 -11.48 -10.67
N SER A 287 13.87 -12.30 -11.70
CA SER A 287 15.00 -13.23 -11.78
C SER A 287 16.36 -12.54 -11.84
N GLN A 288 16.40 -11.24 -12.17
CA GLN A 288 17.63 -10.44 -12.11
C GLN A 288 18.15 -10.30 -10.66
N TRP A 289 17.28 -10.43 -9.66
CA TRP A 289 17.60 -10.23 -8.25
C TRP A 289 18.06 -11.52 -7.55
N GLY A 290 17.79 -12.70 -8.13
CA GLY A 290 18.18 -13.96 -7.50
C GLY A 290 17.58 -15.20 -8.18
N GLN A 291 18.12 -16.37 -7.80
CA GLN A 291 17.67 -17.66 -8.33
C GLN A 291 16.55 -18.30 -7.50
N THR A 292 16.35 -17.85 -6.26
CA THR A 292 15.26 -18.30 -5.37
C THR A 292 14.43 -17.11 -4.91
N LEU A 293 13.18 -17.37 -4.50
CA LEU A 293 12.25 -16.32 -4.02
C LEU A 293 12.82 -15.57 -2.82
N VAL A 294 13.51 -16.28 -1.92
CA VAL A 294 14.16 -15.68 -0.75
C VAL A 294 15.28 -14.73 -1.19
N GLN A 295 16.16 -15.17 -2.10
CA GLN A 295 17.26 -14.34 -2.60
C GLN A 295 16.76 -13.12 -3.37
N ALA A 296 15.82 -13.34 -4.30
CA ALA A 296 15.28 -12.27 -5.14
C ALA A 296 14.55 -11.22 -4.30
N ALA A 297 13.68 -11.63 -3.37
CA ALA A 297 12.96 -10.70 -2.50
C ALA A 297 13.91 -9.94 -1.57
N THR A 298 14.93 -10.63 -1.03
CA THR A 298 15.96 -9.99 -0.17
C THR A 298 16.74 -8.92 -0.95
N ALA A 299 17.25 -9.26 -2.13
CA ALA A 299 18.04 -8.33 -2.94
C ALA A 299 17.21 -7.13 -3.42
N LEU A 300 15.97 -7.35 -3.85
CA LEU A 300 15.06 -6.28 -4.25
C LEU A 300 14.76 -5.34 -3.07
N VAL A 301 14.51 -5.89 -1.87
CA VAL A 301 14.29 -5.07 -0.67
C VAL A 301 15.53 -4.25 -0.32
N ILE A 302 16.74 -4.84 -0.39
CA ILE A 302 17.99 -4.12 -0.11
C ILE A 302 18.21 -2.97 -1.11
N ASP A 303 17.97 -3.19 -2.40
CA ASP A 303 18.02 -2.12 -3.42
C ASP A 303 16.98 -1.02 -3.13
N LYS A 304 15.74 -1.41 -2.80
CA LYS A 304 14.68 -0.46 -2.43
C LYS A 304 15.06 0.37 -1.20
N VAL A 305 15.63 -0.26 -0.17
CA VAL A 305 16.14 0.44 1.02
C VAL A 305 17.15 1.52 0.63
N GLY A 306 18.01 1.28 -0.37
CA GLY A 306 18.95 2.28 -0.87
C GLY A 306 18.28 3.54 -1.45
N ARG A 307 17.07 3.40 -2.01
CA ARG A 307 16.36 4.48 -2.72
C ARG A 307 15.35 5.24 -1.85
N VAL A 308 14.73 4.57 -0.88
CA VAL A 308 13.70 5.16 -0.01
C VAL A 308 14.34 6.10 1.00
N SER A 309 13.94 7.36 1.03
CA SER A 309 14.38 8.35 2.02
C SER A 309 13.43 8.50 3.22
N ASP A 310 12.16 8.14 3.04
CA ASP A 310 11.13 8.32 4.07
C ASP A 310 11.20 7.23 5.15
N LEU A 311 11.22 7.67 6.42
CA LEU A 311 11.35 6.75 7.55
C LEU A 311 10.08 5.94 7.79
N ALA A 312 8.89 6.50 7.56
CA ALA A 312 7.63 5.79 7.78
C ALA A 312 7.46 4.67 6.75
N GLU A 313 7.88 4.90 5.49
CA GLU A 313 7.94 3.84 4.48
C GLU A 313 8.92 2.73 4.88
N LEU A 314 10.10 3.06 5.41
CA LEU A 314 11.06 2.06 5.91
C LEU A 314 10.49 1.27 7.10
N ALA A 315 9.81 1.92 8.03
CA ALA A 315 9.16 1.26 9.17
C ALA A 315 8.04 0.31 8.71
N ALA A 316 7.25 0.70 7.71
CA ALA A 316 6.26 -0.19 7.09
C ALA A 316 6.91 -1.35 6.31
N LEU A 317 8.11 -1.14 5.76
CA LEU A 317 8.86 -2.20 5.08
C LEU A 317 9.38 -3.26 6.06
N VAL A 318 9.75 -2.88 7.30
CA VAL A 318 10.12 -3.84 8.36
C VAL A 318 9.02 -4.88 8.55
N ASP A 319 7.76 -4.44 8.68
CA ASP A 319 6.60 -5.33 8.83
C ASP A 319 6.48 -6.32 7.66
N ARG A 320 6.54 -5.82 6.42
CA ARG A 320 6.43 -6.66 5.22
C ARG A 320 7.54 -7.71 5.11
N VAL A 321 8.76 -7.34 5.51
CA VAL A 321 9.95 -8.20 5.42
C VAL A 321 9.95 -9.25 6.53
N LEU A 322 9.42 -8.91 7.71
CA LEU A 322 9.19 -9.87 8.80
C LEU A 322 8.11 -10.90 8.45
N LEU A 323 6.97 -10.45 7.90
CA LEU A 323 5.92 -11.34 7.41
C LEU A 323 6.41 -12.26 6.27
N ALA A 324 7.42 -11.82 5.52
CA ALA A 324 8.07 -12.60 4.48
C ALA A 324 9.20 -13.53 4.98
N ASP A 325 9.54 -13.53 6.28
CA ASP A 325 10.62 -14.36 6.87
C ASP A 325 11.95 -14.21 6.08
N LEU A 326 12.44 -12.96 6.00
CA LEU A 326 13.66 -12.59 5.27
C LEU A 326 14.70 -11.93 6.20
N ASP A 327 15.35 -12.73 7.06
CA ASP A 327 16.27 -12.27 8.12
C ASP A 327 17.31 -11.23 7.65
N ALA A 328 17.99 -11.49 6.53
CA ALA A 328 19.02 -10.59 6.00
C ALA A 328 18.44 -9.23 5.57
N ALA A 329 17.22 -9.21 5.03
CA ALA A 329 16.53 -7.97 4.68
C ALA A 329 16.04 -7.23 5.93
N VAL A 330 15.59 -7.94 6.97
CA VAL A 330 15.21 -7.32 8.27
C VAL A 330 16.39 -6.54 8.82
N GLN A 331 17.58 -7.15 8.87
CA GLN A 331 18.80 -6.51 9.33
C GLN A 331 19.13 -5.25 8.52
N ALA A 332 19.08 -5.34 7.18
CA ALA A 332 19.38 -4.22 6.29
C ALA A 332 18.40 -3.04 6.45
N VAL A 333 17.09 -3.32 6.49
CA VAL A 333 16.06 -2.29 6.69
C VAL A 333 16.21 -1.63 8.05
N THR A 334 16.44 -2.45 9.09
CA THR A 334 16.59 -1.97 10.48
C THR A 334 17.81 -1.07 10.64
N GLN A 335 18.95 -1.46 10.06
CA GLN A 335 20.17 -0.65 10.06
C GLN A 335 20.00 0.66 9.28
N ALA A 336 19.32 0.61 8.13
CA ALA A 336 19.03 1.81 7.34
C ALA A 336 18.09 2.76 8.09
N LEU A 337 17.08 2.22 8.78
CA LEU A 337 16.16 2.98 9.61
C LEU A 337 16.90 3.67 10.76
N GLN A 338 17.76 2.95 11.49
CA GLN A 338 18.61 3.54 12.55
C GLN A 338 19.53 4.64 12.01
N SER A 339 20.20 4.38 10.88
CA SER A 339 21.17 5.32 10.30
C SER A 339 20.50 6.61 9.84
N ARG A 340 19.34 6.50 9.16
CA ARG A 340 18.59 7.67 8.70
C ARG A 340 17.91 8.41 9.83
N ALA A 341 17.39 7.70 10.82
CA ALA A 341 16.82 8.33 12.01
C ALA A 341 17.85 9.09 12.84
N ALA A 342 19.12 8.68 12.81
CA ALA A 342 20.20 9.43 13.44
C ALA A 342 20.54 10.75 12.72
N LEU A 343 20.22 10.86 11.43
CA LEU A 343 20.53 12.03 10.60
C LEU A 343 19.32 12.95 10.38
N THR A 344 18.08 12.46 10.60
CA THR A 344 16.88 13.28 10.41
C THR A 344 16.70 14.28 11.55
N GLY A 345 16.38 15.52 11.19
CA GLY A 345 15.84 16.52 12.12
C GLY A 345 14.31 16.59 12.11
N ASP A 346 13.64 15.81 11.25
CA ASP A 346 12.19 15.88 11.08
C ASP A 346 11.45 15.06 12.15
N VAL A 347 10.90 15.77 13.13
CA VAL A 347 10.14 15.18 14.23
C VAL A 347 8.84 14.54 13.75
N LEU A 348 8.19 15.07 12.71
CA LEU A 348 6.94 14.47 12.21
C LEU A 348 7.20 13.09 11.61
N GLN A 349 8.32 12.91 10.89
CA GLN A 349 8.74 11.60 10.42
C GLN A 349 9.10 10.66 11.58
N LEU A 350 9.82 11.14 12.60
CA LEU A 350 10.13 10.34 13.79
C LEU A 350 8.85 9.87 14.49
N LEU A 351 7.86 10.74 14.68
CA LEU A 351 6.59 10.37 15.30
C LEU A 351 5.76 9.42 14.44
N ALA A 352 5.80 9.59 13.11
CA ALA A 352 5.08 8.73 12.18
C ALA A 352 5.65 7.30 12.10
N THR A 353 6.92 7.09 12.50
CA THR A 353 7.55 5.76 12.46
C THR A 353 7.26 4.91 13.68
N LEU A 354 6.88 5.51 14.81
CA LEU A 354 6.63 4.76 16.05
C LEU A 354 5.44 3.79 15.95
N PRO A 355 4.27 4.18 15.42
CA PRO A 355 3.11 3.27 15.33
C PRO A 355 3.36 1.98 14.54
N PRO A 356 3.91 2.00 13.30
CA PRO A 356 4.15 0.76 12.56
C PRO A 356 5.14 -0.16 13.29
N LEU A 357 6.20 0.37 13.90
CA LEU A 357 7.18 -0.44 14.65
C LEU A 357 6.60 -1.03 15.95
N ALA A 358 5.77 -0.28 16.67
CA ALA A 358 5.11 -0.78 17.87
C ALA A 358 4.11 -1.90 17.54
N ASN A 359 3.41 -1.81 16.40
CA ASN A 359 2.55 -2.88 15.93
C ASN A 359 3.35 -4.14 15.57
N VAL A 360 4.48 -3.99 14.88
CA VAL A 360 5.40 -5.09 14.59
C VAL A 360 5.89 -5.74 15.89
N PHE A 361 6.31 -4.93 16.88
CA PHE A 361 6.76 -5.43 18.17
C PHE A 361 5.65 -6.18 18.93
N ARG A 362 4.41 -5.69 18.89
CA ARG A 362 3.28 -6.24 19.65
C ARG A 362 2.65 -7.48 19.02
N TYR A 363 2.51 -7.46 17.70
CA TYR A 363 1.67 -8.39 16.94
C TYR A 363 2.45 -9.20 15.90
N GLY A 364 3.70 -8.84 15.62
CA GLY A 364 4.50 -9.59 14.66
C GLY A 364 4.75 -11.01 15.17
N ASN A 365 4.65 -11.98 14.27
CA ASN A 365 5.05 -13.38 14.52
C ASN A 365 6.58 -13.49 14.45
N VAL A 366 7.26 -12.64 15.21
CA VAL A 366 8.68 -12.37 15.10
C VAL A 366 9.46 -13.37 15.95
N ARG A 367 10.56 -13.91 15.42
CA ARG A 367 11.50 -14.72 16.21
C ARG A 367 12.02 -13.86 17.37
N GLN A 368 12.40 -14.48 18.49
CA GLN A 368 12.87 -13.74 19.67
C GLN A 368 14.02 -12.76 19.35
N THR A 369 14.89 -13.13 18.41
CA THR A 369 16.04 -12.32 17.98
C THR A 369 15.63 -11.06 17.21
N ASP A 370 14.70 -11.15 16.26
CA ASP A 370 14.33 -9.98 15.45
C ASP A 370 13.41 -9.04 16.24
N ALA A 371 12.62 -9.57 17.18
CA ALA A 371 11.83 -8.77 18.11
C ALA A 371 12.73 -7.88 18.98
N ALA A 372 13.86 -8.41 19.44
CA ALA A 372 14.86 -7.65 20.20
C ALA A 372 15.50 -6.54 19.35
N MET A 373 15.81 -6.82 18.08
CA MET A 373 16.35 -5.81 17.16
C MET A 373 15.35 -4.68 16.91
N VAL A 374 14.10 -5.00 16.61
CA VAL A 374 13.02 -4.01 16.40
C VAL A 374 12.78 -3.21 17.68
N ALA A 375 12.78 -3.85 18.85
CA ALA A 375 12.64 -3.19 20.14
C ALA A 375 13.75 -2.15 20.35
N GLN A 376 15.01 -2.51 20.13
CA GLN A 376 16.15 -1.60 20.28
C GLN A 376 16.04 -0.36 19.37
N VAL A 377 15.53 -0.54 18.15
CA VAL A 377 15.34 0.57 17.20
C VAL A 377 14.19 1.47 17.66
N LEU A 378 13.08 0.85 18.06
CA LEU A 378 11.92 1.55 18.59
C LEU A 378 12.30 2.37 19.82
N ASP A 379 13.06 1.80 20.76
CA ASP A 379 13.53 2.48 21.97
C ASP A 379 14.37 3.72 21.63
N GLY A 380 15.36 3.54 20.75
CA GLY A 380 16.19 4.65 20.28
C GLY A 380 15.40 5.73 19.53
N LEU A 381 14.31 5.38 18.84
CA LEU A 381 13.43 6.34 18.17
C LEU A 381 12.53 7.08 19.17
N ILE A 382 11.98 6.39 20.17
CA ILE A 382 11.15 7.01 21.21
C ILE A 382 11.95 8.07 21.95
N VAL A 383 13.18 7.76 22.38
CA VAL A 383 14.02 8.71 23.11
C VAL A 383 14.36 9.93 22.23
N ARG A 384 14.72 9.74 20.96
CA ARG A 384 14.99 10.86 20.03
C ARG A 384 13.74 11.70 19.79
N ALA A 385 12.60 11.08 19.56
CA ALA A 385 11.33 11.77 19.37
C ALA A 385 10.94 12.56 20.64
N ALA A 386 11.12 11.99 21.83
CA ALA A 386 10.88 12.66 23.10
C ALA A 386 11.77 13.90 23.29
N ILE A 387 13.04 13.83 22.90
CA ILE A 387 13.96 14.99 22.97
C ILE A 387 13.56 16.09 21.99
N ALA A 388 13.19 15.72 20.76
CA ALA A 388 12.95 16.69 19.69
C ALA A 388 11.53 17.28 19.69
N MET A 389 10.54 16.54 20.18
CA MET A 389 9.12 16.95 20.15
C MET A 389 8.84 18.27 20.87
N PRO A 390 9.33 18.55 22.10
CA PRO A 390 9.08 19.81 22.77
C PRO A 390 9.58 21.04 22.00
N LEU A 391 10.59 20.87 21.15
CA LEU A 391 11.07 21.93 20.25
C LEU A 391 10.17 22.08 19.03
N ALA A 392 9.77 20.97 18.40
CA ALA A 392 8.89 20.98 17.23
C ALA A 392 7.49 21.52 17.52
N CYS A 393 7.02 21.47 18.78
CA CYS A 393 5.73 22.00 19.17
C CYS A 393 5.72 23.52 19.43
N ARG A 394 6.87 24.22 19.32
CA ARG A 394 6.96 25.67 19.59
C ARG A 394 6.69 26.51 18.35
N ASN A 395 5.96 27.62 18.52
CA ASN A 395 5.74 28.64 17.48
C ASN A 395 5.21 28.09 16.14
N VAL A 396 4.41 27.02 16.17
CA VAL A 396 3.78 26.43 14.99
C VAL A 396 2.45 27.10 14.68
N ASP A 397 2.07 27.11 13.39
CA ASP A 397 0.74 27.53 12.97
C ASP A 397 -0.34 26.48 13.30
N ASP A 398 -1.61 26.82 13.08
CA ASP A 398 -2.76 25.96 13.42
C ASP A 398 -2.80 24.67 12.59
N ALA A 399 -2.35 24.69 11.33
CA ALA A 399 -2.35 23.51 10.47
C ALA A 399 -1.24 22.52 10.89
N ALA A 400 -0.05 23.03 11.19
CA ALA A 400 1.06 22.26 11.73
C ALA A 400 0.73 21.68 13.11
N ALA A 401 0.08 22.46 13.99
CA ALA A 401 -0.38 21.97 15.29
C ALA A 401 -1.38 20.80 15.16
N GLN A 402 -2.27 20.86 14.19
CA GLN A 402 -3.23 19.78 13.91
C GLN A 402 -2.53 18.50 13.41
N SER A 403 -1.57 18.62 12.49
CA SER A 403 -0.77 17.48 12.01
C SER A 403 0.05 16.85 13.14
N LEU A 404 0.72 17.69 13.95
CA LEU A 404 1.48 17.26 15.13
C LEU A 404 0.59 16.53 16.14
N ARG A 405 -0.63 17.02 16.38
CA ARG A 405 -1.59 16.37 17.29
C ARG A 405 -1.86 14.93 16.88
N GLU A 406 -2.17 14.68 15.61
CA GLU A 406 -2.49 13.34 15.11
C GLU A 406 -1.30 12.39 15.27
N LYS A 407 -0.08 12.86 14.94
CA LYS A 407 1.14 12.07 15.08
C LYS A 407 1.51 11.82 16.54
N LEU A 408 1.35 12.81 17.41
CA LEU A 408 1.63 12.71 18.84
C LEU A 408 0.72 11.67 19.52
N LEU A 409 -0.58 11.65 19.20
CA LEU A 409 -1.52 10.67 19.73
C LEU A 409 -1.21 9.24 19.29
N ALA A 410 -0.92 9.06 17.99
CA ALA A 410 -0.53 7.76 17.45
C ALA A 410 0.79 7.27 18.08
N ALA A 411 1.77 8.17 18.22
CA ALA A 411 3.04 7.88 18.84
C ALA A 411 2.91 7.56 20.34
N HIS A 412 2.07 8.28 21.09
CA HIS A 412 1.84 7.97 22.51
C HIS A 412 1.23 6.58 22.69
N THR A 413 0.30 6.19 21.82
CA THR A 413 -0.24 4.81 21.79
C THR A 413 0.87 3.80 21.51
N ALA A 414 1.78 4.09 20.59
CA ALA A 414 2.92 3.24 20.26
C ALA A 414 3.90 3.07 21.44
N VAL A 415 4.19 4.15 22.18
CA VAL A 415 5.02 4.11 23.40
C VAL A 415 4.37 3.25 24.48
N ALA A 416 3.06 3.40 24.68
CA ALA A 416 2.29 2.59 25.64
C ALA A 416 2.31 1.09 25.28
N LEU A 417 2.33 0.74 23.99
CA LEU A 417 2.46 -0.65 23.53
C LEU A 417 3.86 -1.22 23.77
N ARG A 418 4.92 -0.40 23.70
CA ARG A 418 6.31 -0.83 23.91
C ARG A 418 6.61 -1.17 25.38
N GLN A 419 6.03 -0.45 26.33
CA GLN A 419 6.19 -0.67 27.78
C GLN A 419 7.65 -0.64 28.30
N GLY A 420 8.54 0.10 27.63
CA GLY A 420 9.91 0.35 28.11
C GLY A 420 9.92 1.41 29.21
N GLN A 421 10.60 1.15 30.35
CA GLN A 421 10.56 2.05 31.50
C GLN A 421 11.24 3.39 31.22
N GLU A 422 12.46 3.36 30.68
CA GLU A 422 13.26 4.57 30.38
C GLU A 422 12.61 5.39 29.26
N GLU A 423 12.12 4.70 28.22
CA GLU A 423 11.47 5.30 27.05
C GLU A 423 10.16 5.98 27.44
N THR A 424 9.35 5.31 28.27
CA THR A 424 8.09 5.87 28.79
C THR A 424 8.36 7.09 29.68
N GLN A 425 9.41 7.04 30.50
CA GLN A 425 9.78 8.18 31.34
C GLN A 425 10.26 9.37 30.50
N ALA A 426 11.13 9.14 29.51
CA ALA A 426 11.59 10.19 28.60
C ALA A 426 10.41 10.82 27.83
N TRP A 427 9.47 9.99 27.35
CA TRP A 427 8.26 10.46 26.68
C TRP A 427 7.39 11.33 27.59
N ARG A 428 7.16 10.90 28.83
CA ARG A 428 6.37 11.66 29.83
C ARG A 428 7.03 12.99 30.17
N GLN A 429 8.36 13.03 30.30
CA GLN A 429 9.09 14.28 30.51
C GLN A 429 8.93 15.25 29.34
N ALA A 430 8.96 14.76 28.10
CA ALA A 430 8.69 15.56 26.91
C ALA A 430 7.27 16.15 26.93
N LEU A 431 6.27 15.34 27.26
CA LEU A 431 4.88 15.80 27.41
C LEU A 431 4.76 16.87 28.51
N GLN A 432 5.45 16.74 29.64
CA GLN A 432 5.46 17.75 30.70
C GLN A 432 6.06 19.08 30.23
N GLN A 433 7.11 19.05 29.40
CA GLN A 433 7.68 20.26 28.80
C GLN A 433 6.70 20.94 27.84
N ILE A 434 5.96 20.16 27.04
CA ILE A 434 4.93 20.68 26.13
C ILE A 434 3.77 21.28 26.92
N ALA A 435 3.31 20.60 27.96
CA ALA A 435 2.20 21.05 28.81
C ALA A 435 2.51 22.34 29.59
N SER A 436 3.78 22.58 29.93
CA SER A 436 4.22 23.75 30.71
C SER A 436 4.84 24.89 29.88
N SER A 437 5.05 24.69 28.56
CA SER A 437 5.70 25.69 27.72
C SER A 437 4.76 26.81 27.31
N THR A 438 5.17 28.08 27.47
CA THR A 438 4.41 29.25 27.04
C THR A 438 4.41 29.48 25.52
N ASN A 439 5.34 28.87 24.79
CA ASN A 439 5.54 29.06 23.35
C ASN A 439 4.91 27.94 22.51
N THR A 440 4.24 26.99 23.15
CA THR A 440 3.53 25.90 22.49
C THR A 440 2.10 26.31 22.18
N ARG A 441 1.59 25.85 21.03
CA ARG A 441 0.19 26.10 20.66
C ARG A 441 -0.75 25.41 21.65
N GLN A 442 -1.80 26.12 22.06
CA GLN A 442 -2.76 25.69 23.07
C GLN A 442 -3.38 24.31 22.79
N LEU A 443 -3.63 23.99 21.52
CA LEU A 443 -4.09 22.67 21.09
C LEU A 443 -3.17 21.55 21.59
N LEU A 444 -1.86 21.70 21.41
CA LEU A 444 -0.87 20.68 21.78
C LEU A 444 -0.65 20.61 23.30
N GLN A 445 -0.74 21.75 23.98
CA GLN A 445 -0.72 21.80 25.45
C GLN A 445 -1.90 21.01 26.03
N GLY A 446 -3.12 21.25 25.55
CA GLY A 446 -4.32 20.54 26.01
C GLY A 446 -4.19 19.02 25.82
N VAL A 447 -3.66 18.59 24.67
CA VAL A 447 -3.37 17.17 24.41
C VAL A 447 -2.35 16.62 25.39
N ALA A 448 -1.23 17.32 25.62
CA ALA A 448 -0.18 16.86 26.52
C ALA A 448 -0.67 16.74 27.98
N VAL A 449 -1.39 17.75 28.48
CA VAL A 449 -2.04 17.71 29.80
C VAL A 449 -2.97 16.51 29.91
N ARG A 450 -3.73 16.24 28.85
CA ARG A 450 -4.66 15.11 28.86
C ARG A 450 -3.94 13.76 28.93
N LEU A 451 -2.91 13.58 28.12
CA LEU A 451 -2.13 12.33 28.12
C LEU A 451 -1.43 12.11 29.47
N LEU A 452 -0.93 13.18 30.11
CA LEU A 452 -0.33 13.10 31.45
C LEU A 452 -1.33 12.73 32.54
N LEU A 453 -2.60 13.16 32.41
CA LEU A 453 -3.68 12.74 33.30
C LEU A 453 -4.04 11.26 33.10
N ASP A 454 -4.17 10.83 31.84
CA ASP A 454 -4.49 9.45 31.49
C ASP A 454 -3.39 8.48 31.99
N ASP A 455 -2.12 8.88 31.92
CA ASP A 455 -0.96 8.17 32.46
C ASP A 455 -0.80 8.28 33.99
N ALA A 456 -1.68 9.02 34.67
CA ALA A 456 -1.61 9.33 36.10
C ALA A 456 -0.30 9.99 36.55
N VAL A 457 0.37 10.73 35.65
CA VAL A 457 1.57 11.52 35.94
C VAL A 457 1.22 12.86 36.54
N TRP A 458 0.14 13.48 36.06
CA TRP A 458 -0.42 14.70 36.65
C TRP A 458 -1.66 14.35 37.49
N SER A 459 -1.76 15.00 38.66
CA SER A 459 -2.93 14.89 39.52
C SER A 459 -4.10 15.70 38.96
N VAL A 460 -5.31 15.39 39.45
CA VAL A 460 -6.54 16.12 39.08
C VAL A 460 -6.40 17.61 39.42
N GLU A 461 -5.75 17.94 40.53
CA GLU A 461 -5.51 19.31 40.99
C GLU A 461 -4.57 20.07 40.04
N GLN A 462 -3.51 19.43 39.56
CA GLN A 462 -2.58 20.03 38.59
C GLN A 462 -3.29 20.32 37.26
N VAL A 463 -4.15 19.41 36.80
CA VAL A 463 -4.97 19.62 35.60
C VAL A 463 -5.98 20.74 35.82
N ALA A 464 -6.66 20.79 36.98
CA ALA A 464 -7.58 21.86 37.33
C ALA A 464 -6.90 23.24 37.32
N GLN A 465 -5.66 23.31 37.81
CA GLN A 465 -4.87 24.54 37.80
C GLN A 465 -4.51 24.97 36.37
N ALA A 466 -4.05 24.04 35.53
CA ALA A 466 -3.75 24.34 34.12
C ALA A 466 -5.01 24.78 33.35
N MET A 467 -6.14 24.10 33.57
CA MET A 467 -7.44 24.45 32.99
C MET A 467 -7.90 25.84 33.43
N SER A 468 -7.77 26.16 34.72
CA SER A 468 -8.15 27.47 35.26
C SER A 468 -7.29 28.61 34.71
N PHE A 469 -6.01 28.35 34.44
CA PHE A 469 -5.10 29.31 33.83
C PHE A 469 -5.45 29.58 32.36
N GLU A 470 -5.53 28.52 31.54
CA GLU A 470 -5.77 28.62 30.08
C GLU A 470 -7.20 29.07 29.72
N LEU A 471 -8.16 28.81 30.60
CA LEU A 471 -9.56 29.21 30.44
C LEU A 471 -9.93 30.41 31.33
N SER A 472 -8.94 31.21 31.75
CA SER A 472 -9.17 32.42 32.56
C SER A 472 -9.82 33.55 31.76
N MET A 473 -10.41 34.53 32.45
CA MET A 473 -11.03 35.72 31.83
C MET A 473 -10.07 36.54 30.95
N GLY A 474 -8.76 36.49 31.24
CA GLY A 474 -7.73 37.20 30.50
C GLY A 474 -7.21 36.45 29.28
N ALA A 475 -7.60 35.18 29.09
CA ALA A 475 -7.16 34.37 27.97
C ALA A 475 -7.86 34.78 26.67
N GLU A 476 -7.13 34.71 25.56
CA GLU A 476 -7.71 34.95 24.23
C GLU A 476 -8.72 33.84 23.90
N PRO A 477 -9.97 34.15 23.50
CA PRO A 477 -11.00 33.15 23.25
C PRO A 477 -10.59 32.04 22.28
N SER A 478 -9.85 32.38 21.22
CA SER A 478 -9.36 31.43 20.22
C SER A 478 -8.39 30.39 20.83
N LYS A 479 -7.52 30.83 21.73
CA LYS A 479 -6.51 30.03 22.44
C LYS A 479 -7.17 29.09 23.45
N ALA A 480 -8.09 29.62 24.25
CA ALA A 480 -8.88 28.85 25.20
C ALA A 480 -9.67 27.71 24.51
N ALA A 481 -10.30 28.01 23.36
CA ALA A 481 -11.00 27.00 22.57
C ALA A 481 -10.07 25.90 22.05
N ALA A 482 -8.91 26.28 21.51
CA ALA A 482 -7.92 25.34 21.00
C ALA A 482 -7.38 24.43 22.12
N TRP A 483 -7.12 24.98 23.31
CA TRP A 483 -6.72 24.19 24.47
C TRP A 483 -7.78 23.15 24.86
N LEU A 484 -9.03 23.58 24.97
CA LEU A 484 -10.14 22.69 25.32
C LEU A 484 -10.38 21.62 24.25
N GLU A 485 -10.27 21.97 22.97
CA GLU A 485 -10.32 21.01 21.87
C GLU A 485 -9.22 19.94 22.01
N GLY A 486 -8.00 20.35 22.34
CA GLY A 486 -6.87 19.45 22.56
C GLY A 486 -7.07 18.52 23.75
N PHE A 487 -7.52 19.07 24.88
CA PHE A 487 -7.74 18.31 26.12
C PHE A 487 -8.86 17.26 25.99
N LEU A 488 -9.93 17.59 25.28
CA LEU A 488 -11.01 16.64 24.98
C LEU A 488 -10.70 15.71 23.81
N ASN A 489 -9.70 16.06 22.99
CA ASN A 489 -9.23 15.30 21.84
C ASN A 489 -10.35 14.80 20.91
N ARG A 490 -11.39 15.62 20.71
CA ARG A 490 -12.61 15.28 19.94
C ARG A 490 -13.28 13.95 20.33
N ASN A 491 -13.10 13.49 21.57
CA ASN A 491 -13.66 12.23 22.05
C ASN A 491 -14.62 12.45 23.21
N ALA A 492 -15.93 12.46 22.91
CA ALA A 492 -16.98 12.64 23.90
C ALA A 492 -17.08 11.48 24.90
N LEU A 493 -16.65 10.27 24.52
CA LEU A 493 -16.71 9.07 25.36
C LEU A 493 -15.89 9.25 26.64
N VAL A 494 -14.83 10.06 26.60
CA VAL A 494 -14.06 10.42 27.79
C VAL A 494 -14.96 11.02 28.86
N LEU A 495 -15.77 12.02 28.50
CA LEU A 495 -16.64 12.72 29.45
C LEU A 495 -17.76 11.81 29.97
N LEU A 496 -18.13 10.78 29.20
CA LEU A 496 -19.13 9.79 29.61
C LEU A 496 -18.55 8.72 30.54
N HIS A 497 -17.30 8.32 30.35
CA HIS A 497 -16.71 7.18 31.06
C HIS A 497 -15.69 7.56 32.15
N ASP A 498 -14.98 8.69 32.01
CA ASP A 498 -14.03 9.16 33.02
C ASP A 498 -14.70 10.20 33.93
N MET A 499 -15.02 9.77 35.15
CA MET A 499 -15.63 10.64 36.16
C MET A 499 -14.73 11.82 36.56
N ARG A 500 -13.41 11.65 36.52
CA ARG A 500 -12.45 12.70 36.93
C ARG A 500 -12.50 13.87 35.95
N VAL A 501 -12.46 13.54 34.65
CA VAL A 501 -12.52 14.55 33.58
C VAL A 501 -13.90 15.24 33.56
N TRP A 502 -14.98 14.47 33.78
CA TRP A 502 -16.32 15.04 33.92
C TRP A 502 -16.41 16.04 35.08
N GLN A 503 -15.93 15.65 36.26
CA GLN A 503 -15.95 16.51 37.46
C GLN A 503 -15.11 17.78 37.27
N LEU A 504 -13.92 17.68 36.65
CA LEU A 504 -13.09 18.84 36.32
C LEU A 504 -13.84 19.85 35.44
N MET A 505 -14.53 19.38 34.40
CA MET A 505 -15.31 20.25 33.53
C MET A 505 -16.54 20.84 34.23
N ASP A 506 -17.26 20.03 35.02
CA ASP A 506 -18.42 20.46 35.79
C ASP A 506 -18.04 21.55 36.81
N GLU A 507 -16.99 21.31 37.61
CA GLU A 507 -16.49 22.25 38.61
C GLU A 507 -16.01 23.56 38.00
N TRP A 508 -15.28 23.46 36.89
CA TRP A 508 -14.84 24.65 36.16
C TRP A 508 -16.04 25.44 35.64
N LEU A 509 -17.02 24.81 34.98
CA LEU A 509 -18.21 25.47 34.45
C LEU A 509 -19.07 26.13 35.54
N VAL A 510 -19.31 25.42 36.65
CA VAL A 510 -20.07 25.92 37.81
C VAL A 510 -19.33 27.06 38.51
N GLY A 511 -18.01 27.06 38.49
CA GLY A 511 -17.16 28.09 39.08
C GLY A 511 -17.07 29.39 38.26
N LEU A 512 -17.61 29.45 37.04
CA LEU A 512 -17.54 30.65 36.21
C LEU A 512 -18.57 31.70 36.66
N ARG A 513 -18.12 32.97 36.73
CA ARG A 513 -19.06 34.11 36.86
C ARG A 513 -19.84 34.28 35.56
N GLU A 514 -21.04 34.86 35.65
CA GLU A 514 -21.94 35.07 34.52
C GLU A 514 -21.27 35.72 33.30
N GLU A 515 -20.52 36.81 33.51
CA GLU A 515 -19.79 37.51 32.45
C GLU A 515 -18.76 36.63 31.72
N HIS A 516 -18.07 35.77 32.47
CA HIS A 516 -17.08 34.83 31.91
C HIS A 516 -17.76 33.69 31.17
N PHE A 517 -18.84 33.16 31.75
CA PHE A 517 -19.63 32.10 31.16
C PHE A 517 -20.14 32.49 29.77
N VAL A 518 -20.74 33.68 29.62
CA VAL A 518 -21.25 34.18 28.33
C VAL A 518 -20.14 34.29 27.28
N ARG A 519 -18.92 34.68 27.68
CA ARG A 519 -17.75 34.78 26.77
C ARG A 519 -17.23 33.42 26.32
N VAL A 520 -17.21 32.44 27.22
CA VAL A 520 -16.62 31.11 26.94
C VAL A 520 -17.62 30.16 26.27
N LEU A 521 -18.92 30.40 26.43
CA LEU A 521 -20.00 29.56 25.89
C LEU A 521 -19.90 29.26 24.38
N PRO A 522 -19.62 30.23 23.48
CA PRO A 522 -19.46 29.93 22.05
C PRO A 522 -18.30 28.98 21.74
N LEU A 523 -17.23 29.05 22.54
CA LEU A 523 -16.03 28.23 22.39
C LEU A 523 -16.32 26.78 22.79
N VAL A 524 -16.94 26.60 23.96
CA VAL A 524 -17.38 25.28 24.45
C VAL A 524 -18.37 24.69 23.45
N ARG A 525 -19.34 25.48 22.97
CA ARG A 525 -20.30 25.03 21.96
C ARG A 525 -19.62 24.58 20.67
N ARG A 526 -18.60 25.29 20.20
CA ARG A 526 -17.81 24.89 19.03
C ARG A 526 -17.10 23.56 19.27
N THR A 527 -16.42 23.37 20.39
CA THR A 527 -15.74 22.11 20.71
C THR A 527 -16.71 20.94 20.75
N PHE A 528 -17.85 21.09 21.45
CA PHE A 528 -18.87 20.06 21.55
C PHE A 528 -19.63 19.82 20.23
N SER A 529 -19.64 20.78 19.29
CA SER A 529 -20.26 20.59 17.98
C SER A 529 -19.56 19.55 17.11
N THR A 530 -18.30 19.22 17.42
CA THR A 530 -17.54 18.17 16.74
C THR A 530 -17.97 16.75 17.12
N PHE A 531 -18.73 16.60 18.21
CA PHE A 531 -19.28 15.33 18.67
C PHE A 531 -20.53 14.94 17.88
N SER A 532 -20.76 13.64 17.74
CA SER A 532 -21.97 13.10 17.10
C SER A 532 -23.24 13.52 17.85
N ALA A 533 -24.39 13.43 17.17
CA ALA A 533 -25.67 13.75 17.80
C ALA A 533 -25.97 12.85 19.02
N SER A 534 -25.67 11.54 18.92
CA SER A 534 -25.85 10.58 20.01
C SER A 534 -24.97 10.89 21.22
N GLU A 535 -23.71 11.26 21.01
CA GLU A 535 -22.79 11.63 22.09
C GLU A 535 -23.26 12.90 22.82
N ARG A 536 -23.70 13.92 22.07
CA ARG A 536 -24.25 15.15 22.67
C ARG A 536 -25.51 14.88 23.49
N SER A 537 -26.41 14.02 23.00
CA SER A 537 -27.61 13.61 23.76
C SER A 537 -27.25 12.88 25.05
N ALA A 538 -26.27 11.96 25.01
CA ALA A 538 -25.81 11.24 26.20
C ALA A 538 -25.16 12.19 27.23
N LEU A 539 -24.34 13.13 26.78
CA LEU A 539 -23.73 14.15 27.65
C LEU A 539 -24.79 15.07 28.26
N ALA A 540 -25.80 15.48 27.49
CA ALA A 540 -26.92 16.28 27.99
C ALA A 540 -27.75 15.51 29.02
N GLN A 541 -28.01 14.23 28.79
CA GLN A 541 -28.70 13.36 29.76
C GLN A 541 -27.90 13.24 31.06
N ARG A 542 -26.58 13.04 30.96
CA ARG A 542 -25.68 12.99 32.13
C ARG A 542 -25.66 14.31 32.89
N ALA A 543 -25.59 15.46 32.19
CA ALA A 543 -25.69 16.77 32.83
C ALA A 543 -27.06 16.98 33.52
N GLY A 544 -28.14 16.51 32.90
CA GLY A 544 -29.49 16.57 33.46
C GLY A 544 -29.72 15.69 34.70
N GLN A 545 -28.88 14.67 34.93
CA GLN A 545 -28.92 13.85 36.15
C GLN A 545 -28.38 14.60 37.39
N GLY A 546 -27.73 15.75 37.20
CA GLY A 546 -27.17 16.57 38.27
C GLY A 546 -25.97 15.93 38.99
N ARG A 547 -25.31 16.69 39.86
CA ARG A 547 -24.31 16.13 40.78
C ARG A 547 -25.00 15.07 41.65
N VAL A 548 -24.58 13.82 41.54
CA VAL A 548 -24.69 12.88 42.66
C VAL A 548 -23.71 13.39 43.71
N VAL A 549 -24.13 14.40 44.46
CA VAL A 549 -23.47 14.78 45.69
C VAL A 549 -23.64 13.54 46.57
N ALA A 550 -22.58 12.73 46.69
CA ALA A 550 -22.50 11.79 47.80
C ALA A 550 -22.80 12.65 49.03
N ALA A 551 -23.92 12.33 49.70
CA ALA A 551 -24.37 13.09 50.85
C ALA A 551 -23.15 13.36 51.72
N MET A 552 -22.81 14.65 51.93
CA MET A 552 -21.81 14.98 52.93
C MET A 552 -22.17 14.18 54.17
N PRO A 553 -21.23 13.45 54.79
CA PRO A 553 -21.54 12.77 56.03
C PRO A 553 -22.17 13.83 56.93
N LYS A 554 -23.41 13.58 57.38
CA LYS A 554 -24.08 14.41 58.37
C LYS A 554 -23.00 14.78 59.39
N PRO A 555 -22.77 16.09 59.68
CA PRO A 555 -21.82 16.43 60.73
C PRO A 555 -22.17 15.58 61.93
N LEU A 556 -21.18 14.85 62.45
CA LEU A 556 -21.33 14.01 63.64
C LEU A 556 -22.11 14.83 64.66
N ALA A 557 -23.36 14.45 64.91
CA ALA A 557 -24.17 15.01 65.97
C ALA A 557 -23.45 14.66 67.28
N GLY A 558 -22.70 15.62 67.81
CA GLY A 558 -21.84 15.41 68.96
C GLY A 558 -20.81 16.52 69.14
N TRP A 559 -21.18 17.78 68.89
CA TRP A 559 -20.38 18.90 69.36
C TRP A 559 -20.84 19.22 70.78
N ASN A 560 -19.94 19.02 71.75
CA ASN A 560 -20.18 19.41 73.13
C ASN A 560 -19.99 20.93 73.23
N GLU A 561 -21.11 21.64 73.19
CA GLU A 561 -21.18 23.10 73.20
C GLU A 561 -20.47 23.72 74.42
N GLU A 562 -20.53 23.05 75.57
CA GLU A 562 -19.83 23.48 76.78
C GLU A 562 -18.31 23.42 76.62
N ARG A 563 -17.75 22.37 76.00
CA ARG A 563 -16.31 22.29 75.69
C ARG A 563 -15.89 23.29 74.63
N ALA A 564 -16.72 23.55 73.63
CA ALA A 564 -16.44 24.52 72.58
C ALA A 564 -16.45 25.96 73.10
N ALA A 565 -17.15 26.24 74.21
CA ALA A 565 -17.19 27.55 74.83
C ALA A 565 -15.97 27.88 75.72
N LEU A 566 -15.24 26.87 76.22
CA LEU A 566 -14.10 27.06 77.12
C LEU A 566 -12.97 27.97 76.56
N PRO A 567 -12.61 27.95 75.26
CA PRO A 567 -11.56 28.82 74.73
C PRO A 567 -12.03 30.25 74.42
N LEU A 568 -13.34 30.51 74.37
CA LEU A 568 -13.90 31.80 73.93
C LEU A 568 -13.42 33.00 74.77
N PRO A 569 -13.29 32.91 76.11
CA PRO A 569 -12.77 34.03 76.90
C PRO A 569 -11.32 34.40 76.53
N LEU A 570 -10.46 33.40 76.29
CA LEU A 570 -9.07 33.59 75.88
C LEU A 570 -8.98 34.15 74.46
N LEU A 571 -9.79 33.60 73.54
CA LEU A 571 -9.84 34.09 72.15
C LEU A 571 -10.37 35.53 72.07
N ARG A 572 -11.34 35.91 72.91
CA ARG A 572 -11.83 37.30 73.00
C ARG A 572 -10.75 38.26 73.50
N GLN A 573 -9.92 37.83 74.46
CA GLN A 573 -8.74 38.60 74.90
C GLN A 573 -7.70 38.74 73.79
N LEU A 574 -7.38 37.66 73.07
CA LEU A 574 -6.39 37.68 71.99
C LEU A 574 -6.85 38.50 70.77
N LEU A 575 -8.15 38.50 70.48
CA LEU A 575 -8.74 39.17 69.32
C LEU A 575 -9.28 40.58 69.65
N GLY A 576 -9.11 41.07 70.88
CA GLY A 576 -9.46 42.43 71.27
C GLY A 576 -10.96 42.74 71.27
N VAL A 577 -11.82 41.72 71.39
CA VAL A 577 -13.28 41.89 71.38
C VAL A 577 -13.76 42.02 72.83
N GLN A 578 -14.03 43.24 73.28
CA GLN A 578 -14.72 43.49 74.56
C GLN A 578 -16.22 43.19 74.43
N GLN A 579 -16.84 42.78 75.56
CA GLN A 579 -18.21 42.23 75.62
C GLN A 579 -19.28 43.14 75.03
#